data_AF-G4TWD3-F1
#
_entry.id   AF-G4TWD3-F1
#
_cell.length_a   1.000
_cell.length_b   1.000
_cell.length_c   1.000
_cell.angle_alpha   90.00
_cell.angle_beta   90.00
_cell.angle_gamma   90.00
#
_symmetry.space_group_name_H-M   'P 1'
#
loop_
_entity.id
_entity.type
_entity.pdbx_description
1 polymer ?
#
loop_
_entity_poly.entity_id
_entity_poly.type
_entity_poly.pdbx_seq_one_letter_code
_entity_poly.pdbx_strand_id
1 'polypeptide(L)'
;MTAIGIANNQNIQVGSGNQVAVIDTDMEFIYGPASVVDQFYSMIPGARPGSQIDPNLQGFYIVPCNTNVQATLTFGGQTYPMQASDLIGVRSTDGKLCIGTFSILNPQYLSSPGSAFATPTWVIGSAFLKNVYTVLQSEPAAVGFARLRDNVQELGTIGFAGLSIDENGHANAAASPRHRTTTLGSGGVLATGVLWAVVGLTAVTI
;
A
#
# COMPACT_ATOMS: atom_id res chain seq x y z
N MET A 1 1.00 -11.67 -7.93
CA MET A 1 1.31 -11.85 -6.49
C MET A 1 0.84 -13.24 -6.08
N THR A 2 1.59 -13.98 -5.28
CA THR A 2 1.25 -15.40 -5.00
C THR A 2 0.82 -15.67 -3.56
N ALA A 3 1.19 -14.83 -2.60
CA ALA A 3 0.88 -15.06 -1.20
C ALA A 3 0.93 -13.78 -0.35
N ILE A 4 0.15 -13.77 0.73
CA ILE A 4 0.24 -12.76 1.80
C ILE A 4 0.55 -13.49 3.11
N GLY A 5 1.65 -13.11 3.75
CA GLY A 5 2.02 -13.62 5.07
C GLY A 5 1.63 -12.64 6.17
N ILE A 6 1.32 -13.18 7.35
CA ILE A 6 1.21 -12.43 8.61
C ILE A 6 2.22 -13.02 9.60
N ALA A 7 2.73 -12.19 10.51
CA ALA A 7 3.54 -12.62 11.66
C ALA A 7 2.94 -13.88 12.32
N ASN A 8 3.80 -14.80 12.78
CA ASN A 8 3.50 -16.18 13.23
C ASN A 8 3.44 -17.26 12.13
N ASN A 9 4.11 -17.06 10.99
CA ASN A 9 4.20 -18.04 9.89
C ASN A 9 2.84 -18.45 9.29
N GLN A 10 1.78 -17.66 9.53
CA GLN A 10 0.49 -17.89 8.90
C GLN A 10 0.53 -17.31 7.49
N ASN A 11 0.28 -18.16 6.50
CA ASN A 11 0.31 -17.77 5.09
C ASN A 11 -1.08 -17.86 4.50
N ILE A 12 -1.60 -16.75 4.00
CA ILE A 12 -2.84 -16.71 3.24
C ILE A 12 -2.50 -17.00 1.78
N GLN A 13 -3.03 -18.13 1.29
CA GLN A 13 -2.92 -18.46 -0.12
C GLN A 13 -3.81 -17.51 -0.92
N VAL A 14 -3.17 -16.73 -1.78
CA VAL A 14 -3.85 -15.87 -2.73
C VAL A 14 -4.18 -16.79 -3.92
N GLY A 15 -5.41 -17.31 -3.92
CA GLY A 15 -5.84 -18.56 -4.58
C GLY A 15 -5.29 -18.87 -5.97
N SER A 16 -5.37 -20.15 -6.37
CA SER A 16 -4.85 -20.64 -7.66
C SER A 16 -5.65 -20.11 -8.86
N GLY A 17 -5.10 -19.11 -9.55
CA GLY A 17 -5.67 -18.48 -10.75
C GLY A 17 -4.77 -17.33 -11.24
N ASN A 18 -5.19 -16.60 -12.29
CA ASN A 18 -4.47 -15.42 -12.79
C ASN A 18 -4.54 -14.26 -11.79
N GLN A 19 -3.63 -14.26 -10.80
CA GLN A 19 -3.48 -13.20 -9.81
C GLN A 19 -2.71 -12.03 -10.40
N VAL A 20 -3.42 -11.21 -11.19
CA VAL A 20 -2.87 -9.98 -11.76
C VAL A 20 -2.92 -8.88 -10.71
N ALA A 21 -1.76 -8.24 -10.51
CA ALA A 21 -1.59 -7.10 -9.64
C ALA A 21 -1.12 -5.90 -10.46
N VAL A 22 -1.75 -4.75 -10.24
CA VAL A 22 -1.26 -3.46 -10.72
C VAL A 22 -0.43 -2.84 -9.61
N ILE A 23 0.75 -2.34 -9.99
CA ILE A 23 1.58 -1.54 -9.09
C ILE A 23 1.24 -0.08 -9.34
N ASP A 24 0.74 0.57 -8.30
CA ASP A 24 0.17 1.91 -8.42
C ASP A 24 0.83 2.85 -7.41
N THR A 25 1.70 3.73 -7.91
CA THR A 25 2.44 4.67 -7.06
C THR A 25 1.56 5.79 -6.52
N ASP A 26 0.39 6.03 -7.10
CA ASP A 26 -0.56 7.06 -6.62
C ASP A 26 -1.54 6.53 -5.57
N MET A 27 -1.59 5.21 -5.40
CA MET A 27 -2.45 4.54 -4.44
C MET A 27 -1.81 4.46 -3.05
N GLU A 28 -2.58 4.74 -2.00
CA GLU A 28 -2.08 4.60 -0.63
C GLU A 28 -2.09 3.13 -0.16
N PHE A 29 -3.18 2.42 -0.40
CA PHE A 29 -3.50 1.12 0.20
C PHE A 29 -3.21 -0.06 -0.73
N ILE A 30 -3.32 -1.27 -0.18
CA ILE A 30 -3.30 -2.54 -0.91
C ILE A 30 -4.74 -3.01 -1.07
N TYR A 31 -5.25 -3.04 -2.29
CA TYR A 31 -6.58 -3.54 -2.58
C TYR A 31 -6.51 -4.96 -3.10
N GLY A 32 -7.39 -5.84 -2.61
CA GLY A 32 -7.44 -7.25 -3.00
C GLY A 32 -8.81 -7.91 -2.84
N PRO A 33 -8.93 -9.20 -3.18
CA PRO A 33 -10.18 -9.94 -3.06
C PRO A 33 -10.68 -10.01 -1.62
N ALA A 34 -11.99 -9.87 -1.43
CA ALA A 34 -12.65 -9.91 -0.12
C ALA A 34 -12.21 -11.12 0.72
N SER A 35 -12.22 -12.32 0.13
CA SER A 35 -11.85 -13.55 0.85
C SER A 35 -10.47 -13.51 1.49
N VAL A 36 -9.49 -12.88 0.82
CA VAL A 36 -8.12 -12.77 1.31
C VAL A 36 -8.01 -11.67 2.37
N VAL A 37 -8.63 -10.52 2.13
CA VAL A 37 -8.61 -9.38 3.05
C VAL A 37 -9.34 -9.72 4.35
N ASP A 38 -10.50 -10.37 4.26
CA ASP A 38 -11.27 -10.84 5.42
C ASP A 38 -10.47 -11.84 6.25
N GLN A 39 -9.79 -12.80 5.59
CA GLN A 39 -8.91 -13.74 6.27
C GLN A 39 -7.72 -13.03 6.93
N PHE A 40 -7.15 -12.01 6.28
CA PHE A 40 -6.07 -11.21 6.84
C PHE A 40 -6.47 -10.55 8.16
N TYR A 41 -7.60 -9.84 8.17
CA TYR A 41 -8.04 -9.16 9.40
C TYR A 41 -8.59 -10.11 10.46
N SER A 42 -9.05 -11.31 10.10
CA SER A 42 -9.45 -12.32 11.09
C SER A 42 -8.31 -12.73 12.04
N MET A 43 -7.06 -12.55 11.61
CA MET A 43 -5.86 -12.84 12.39
C MET A 43 -5.35 -11.64 13.22
N ILE A 44 -5.99 -10.48 13.12
CA ILE A 44 -5.60 -9.25 13.83
C ILE A 44 -6.55 -9.01 15.00
N PRO A 45 -6.09 -9.14 16.27
CA PRO A 45 -6.93 -8.87 17.42
C PRO A 45 -7.53 -7.45 17.41
N GLY A 46 -8.84 -7.37 17.60
CA GLY A 46 -9.57 -6.11 17.60
C GLY A 46 -9.88 -5.53 16.21
N ALA A 47 -9.50 -6.21 15.13
CA ALA A 47 -9.90 -5.83 13.79
C ALA A 47 -11.40 -6.06 13.57
N ARG A 48 -12.04 -5.18 12.79
CA ARG A 48 -13.45 -5.30 12.40
C ARG A 48 -13.74 -4.59 11.08
N PRO A 49 -14.77 -5.00 10.33
CA PRO A 49 -15.19 -4.29 9.12
C PRO A 49 -15.54 -2.82 9.42
N GLY A 50 -15.07 -1.91 8.57
CA GLY A 50 -15.32 -0.48 8.69
C GLY A 50 -16.79 -0.10 8.59
N SER A 51 -17.58 -0.88 7.85
CA SER A 51 -19.04 -0.72 7.75
C SER A 51 -19.78 -0.87 9.08
N GLN A 52 -19.16 -1.49 10.10
CA GLN A 52 -19.70 -1.54 11.46
C GLN A 52 -19.51 -0.23 12.24
N ILE A 53 -18.65 0.67 11.75
CA ILE A 53 -18.40 2.00 12.31
C ILE A 53 -19.14 3.08 11.52
N ASP A 54 -18.96 3.06 10.20
CA ASP A 54 -19.56 4.01 9.27
C ASP A 54 -19.90 3.25 7.98
N PRO A 55 -21.17 3.27 7.52
CA PRO A 55 -21.57 2.65 6.25
C PRO A 55 -20.72 3.08 5.03
N ASN A 56 -20.12 4.28 5.07
CA ASN A 56 -19.25 4.78 4.01
C ASN A 56 -17.88 4.08 3.96
N LEU A 57 -17.51 3.32 4.99
CA LEU A 57 -16.27 2.54 5.06
C LEU A 57 -16.47 1.10 4.58
N GLN A 58 -17.42 0.87 3.67
CA GLN A 58 -17.61 -0.44 3.05
C GLN A 58 -16.32 -0.89 2.32
N GLY A 59 -15.88 -2.12 2.61
CA GLY A 59 -14.64 -2.66 2.05
C GLY A 59 -13.35 -2.27 2.78
N PHE A 60 -13.43 -1.40 3.79
CA PHE A 60 -12.32 -1.07 4.67
C PHE A 60 -12.40 -1.87 5.98
N TYR A 61 -11.29 -1.89 6.71
CA TYR A 61 -11.18 -2.51 8.03
C TYR A 61 -10.60 -1.52 9.03
N ILE A 62 -11.09 -1.63 10.27
CA ILE A 62 -10.63 -0.83 11.40
C ILE A 62 -9.85 -1.72 12.36
N VAL A 63 -8.67 -1.26 12.78
CA VAL A 63 -7.77 -1.94 13.72
C VAL A 63 -7.40 -1.02 14.88
N PRO A 64 -6.96 -1.56 16.04
CA PRO A 64 -6.30 -0.75 17.06
C PRO A 64 -5.02 -0.13 16.51
N CYS A 65 -4.82 1.19 16.67
CA CYS A 65 -3.65 1.88 16.12
C CYS A 65 -2.31 1.43 16.70
N ASN A 66 -2.31 0.78 17.86
CA ASN A 66 -1.13 0.22 18.52
C ASN A 66 -0.86 -1.24 18.15
N THR A 67 -1.56 -1.79 17.15
CA THR A 67 -1.26 -3.13 16.64
C THR A 67 0.14 -3.17 16.04
N ASN A 68 0.89 -4.24 16.33
CA ASN A 68 2.25 -4.46 15.84
C ASN A 68 2.30 -5.66 14.88
N VAL A 69 1.21 -5.88 14.14
CA VAL A 69 1.15 -6.93 13.13
C VAL A 69 2.19 -6.63 12.05
N GLN A 70 2.90 -7.68 11.62
CA GLN A 70 3.78 -7.61 10.45
C GLN A 70 3.13 -8.41 9.33
N ALA A 71 3.27 -7.92 8.10
CA ALA A 71 2.78 -8.58 6.91
C ALA A 71 3.89 -8.75 5.89
N THR A 72 3.72 -9.68 4.96
CA THR A 72 4.64 -9.89 3.84
C THR A 72 3.88 -10.08 2.55
N LEU A 73 4.37 -9.54 1.44
CA LEU A 73 3.88 -9.89 0.09
C LEU A 73 4.88 -10.77 -0.64
N THR A 74 4.40 -11.74 -1.42
CA THR A 74 5.26 -12.62 -2.23
C THR A 74 5.05 -12.40 -3.73
N PHE A 75 6.14 -12.09 -4.43
CA PHE A 75 6.22 -11.89 -5.88
C PHE A 75 7.41 -12.68 -6.44
N GLY A 76 7.21 -13.40 -7.56
CA GLY A 76 8.30 -14.13 -8.22
C GLY A 76 9.03 -15.14 -7.31
N GLY A 77 8.34 -15.71 -6.33
CA GLY A 77 8.93 -16.62 -5.33
C GLY A 77 9.73 -15.92 -4.22
N GLN A 78 9.81 -14.58 -4.23
CA GLN A 78 10.48 -13.79 -3.19
C GLN A 78 9.47 -13.15 -2.26
N THR A 79 9.73 -13.25 -0.96
CA THR A 79 8.89 -12.66 0.09
C THR A 79 9.50 -11.35 0.59
N TYR A 80 8.68 -10.30 0.65
CA TYR A 80 9.07 -8.95 1.04
C TYR A 80 8.32 -8.55 2.31
N PRO A 81 9.03 -8.30 3.43
CA PRO A 81 8.40 -7.86 4.67
C PRO A 81 7.96 -6.40 4.58
N MET A 82 6.90 -6.08 5.31
CA MET A 82 6.40 -4.72 5.49
C MET A 82 6.53 -4.30 6.95
N GLN A 83 6.87 -3.04 7.17
CA GLN A 83 6.84 -2.45 8.51
C GLN A 83 5.42 -2.40 9.06
N ALA A 84 5.28 -2.65 10.36
CA ALA A 84 3.97 -2.56 11.04
C ALA A 84 3.34 -1.17 10.89
N SER A 85 4.14 -0.10 10.88
CA SER A 85 3.67 1.27 10.66
C SER A 85 3.02 1.49 9.29
N ASP A 86 3.45 0.76 8.26
CA ASP A 86 2.87 0.83 6.91
C ASP A 86 1.60 -0.02 6.76
N LEU A 87 1.22 -0.75 7.82
CA LEU A 87 -0.09 -1.42 7.92
C LEU A 87 -1.16 -0.53 8.56
N ILE A 88 -0.79 0.70 8.94
CA ILE A 88 -1.63 1.64 9.66
C ILE A 88 -1.86 2.88 8.80
N GLY A 89 -3.10 3.05 8.34
CA GLY A 89 -3.54 4.22 7.59
C GLY A 89 -4.09 5.33 8.48
N VAL A 90 -5.17 5.96 8.02
CA VAL A 90 -5.81 7.10 8.68
C VAL A 90 -6.24 6.76 10.11
N ARG A 91 -5.93 7.67 11.05
CA ARG A 91 -6.26 7.56 12.48
C ARG A 91 -7.58 8.24 12.78
N SER A 92 -8.37 7.66 13.69
CA SER A 92 -9.50 8.32 14.32
C SER A 92 -9.05 9.55 15.10
N THR A 93 -9.99 10.46 15.38
CA THR A 93 -9.71 11.71 16.13
C THR A 93 -9.11 11.47 17.50
N ASP A 94 -9.46 10.37 18.17
CA ASP A 94 -8.91 9.98 19.47
C ASP A 94 -7.61 9.18 19.38
N GLY A 95 -7.13 8.90 18.17
CA GLY A 95 -5.88 8.19 17.88
C GLY A 95 -5.88 6.71 18.24
N LYS A 96 -7.03 6.12 18.62
CA LYS A 96 -7.11 4.72 19.09
C LYS A 96 -7.40 3.73 17.97
N LEU A 97 -8.16 4.14 16.97
CA LEU A 97 -8.61 3.30 15.87
C LEU A 97 -8.03 3.79 14.56
N CYS A 98 -7.62 2.86 13.72
CA CYS A 98 -6.93 3.13 12.47
C CYS A 98 -7.60 2.37 11.35
N ILE A 99 -7.64 2.96 10.15
CA ILE A 99 -7.95 2.19 8.94
C ILE A 99 -6.74 1.32 8.63
N GLY A 100 -6.95 0.01 8.52
CA GLY A 100 -5.90 -0.90 8.06
C GLY A 100 -5.66 -0.73 6.55
N THR A 101 -4.41 -0.89 6.10
CA THR A 101 -4.04 -0.57 4.71
C THR A 101 -4.35 -1.65 3.69
N PHE A 102 -4.84 -2.83 4.11
CA PHE A 102 -5.46 -3.80 3.20
C PHE A 102 -6.96 -3.50 3.09
N SER A 103 -7.47 -3.37 1.86
CA SER A 103 -8.87 -3.08 1.57
C SER A 103 -9.44 -4.01 0.50
N ILE A 104 -10.76 -4.18 0.52
CA ILE A 104 -11.46 -4.97 -0.47
C ILE A 104 -11.50 -4.19 -1.79
N LEU A 105 -10.94 -4.79 -2.84
CA LEU A 105 -11.09 -4.32 -4.20
C LEU A 105 -12.48 -4.67 -4.70
N ASN A 106 -13.19 -3.70 -5.26
CA ASN A 106 -14.33 -3.97 -6.12
C ASN A 106 -13.82 -4.05 -7.58
N PRO A 107 -13.80 -5.25 -8.20
CA PRO A 107 -13.22 -5.45 -9.53
C PRO A 107 -13.90 -4.62 -10.63
N GLN A 108 -15.13 -4.17 -10.38
CA GLN A 108 -15.89 -3.29 -11.28
C GLN A 108 -15.16 -1.97 -11.56
N TYR A 109 -14.30 -1.51 -10.64
CA TYR A 109 -13.52 -0.29 -10.82
C TYR A 109 -12.32 -0.49 -11.76
N LEU A 110 -11.90 -1.73 -11.99
CA LEU A 110 -10.74 -2.06 -12.84
C LEU A 110 -11.13 -2.78 -14.13
N SER A 111 -12.42 -3.10 -14.31
CA SER A 111 -12.91 -3.67 -15.56
C SER A 111 -12.93 -2.60 -16.65
N SER A 112 -12.08 -2.77 -17.65
CA SER A 112 -12.11 -1.98 -18.89
C SER A 112 -12.69 -2.84 -20.01
N PRO A 113 -13.91 -2.57 -20.49
CA PRO A 113 -14.49 -3.30 -21.62
C PRO A 113 -13.57 -3.22 -22.85
N GLY A 114 -13.16 -4.38 -23.39
CA GLY A 114 -12.27 -4.45 -24.55
C GLY A 114 -10.77 -4.42 -24.24
N SER A 115 -10.37 -4.41 -22.96
CA SER A 115 -8.97 -4.62 -22.55
C SER A 115 -8.50 -6.03 -22.95
N ALA A 116 -7.35 -6.11 -23.62
CA ALA A 116 -6.66 -7.37 -23.90
C ALA A 116 -5.98 -7.97 -22.64
N PHE A 117 -5.91 -7.20 -21.55
CA PHE A 117 -5.35 -7.64 -20.29
C PHE A 117 -6.42 -8.23 -19.37
N ALA A 118 -6.05 -9.26 -18.61
CA ALA A 118 -6.91 -9.79 -17.56
C ALA A 118 -7.20 -8.70 -16.51
N THR A 119 -8.45 -8.63 -16.04
CA THR A 119 -8.86 -7.68 -15.01
C THR A 119 -8.01 -7.88 -13.75
N PRO A 120 -7.28 -6.86 -13.29
CA PRO A 120 -6.49 -6.97 -12.08
C PRO A 120 -7.36 -7.31 -10.87
N THR A 121 -6.83 -8.19 -10.04
CA THR A 121 -7.45 -8.61 -8.77
C THR A 121 -6.78 -7.95 -7.57
N TRP A 122 -5.67 -7.24 -7.82
CA TRP A 122 -4.88 -6.54 -6.82
C TRP A 122 -4.45 -5.16 -7.32
N VAL A 123 -4.46 -4.18 -6.42
CA VAL A 123 -3.78 -2.88 -6.59
C VAL A 123 -2.82 -2.72 -5.43
N ILE A 124 -1.55 -2.50 -5.73
CA ILE A 124 -0.48 -2.46 -4.74
C ILE A 124 0.04 -1.04 -4.65
N GLY A 125 -0.37 -0.35 -3.58
CA GLY A 125 -0.01 1.03 -3.31
C GLY A 125 1.22 1.22 -2.43
N SER A 126 1.40 2.47 -2.01
CA SER A 126 2.54 2.94 -1.21
C SER A 126 2.72 2.23 0.13
N ALA A 127 1.66 1.67 0.73
CA ALA A 127 1.78 0.80 1.91
C ALA A 127 2.80 -0.33 1.69
N PHE A 128 2.83 -0.92 0.50
CA PHE A 128 3.88 -1.87 0.12
C PHE A 128 5.12 -1.17 -0.44
N LEU A 129 4.97 -0.19 -1.33
CA LEU A 129 6.09 0.37 -2.08
C LEU A 129 7.11 1.12 -1.22
N LYS A 130 6.72 1.60 -0.03
CA LYS A 130 7.65 2.15 0.97
C LYS A 130 8.63 1.11 1.55
N ASN A 131 8.36 -0.18 1.36
CA ASN A 131 9.12 -1.29 1.93
C ASN A 131 10.08 -1.98 0.95
N VAL A 132 10.12 -1.51 -0.30
CA VAL A 132 10.92 -2.12 -1.38
C VAL A 132 11.50 -1.05 -2.30
N TYR A 133 12.63 -1.34 -2.94
CA TYR A 133 12.99 -0.65 -4.18
C TYR A 133 12.16 -1.24 -5.32
N THR A 134 11.54 -0.38 -6.11
CA THR A 134 10.70 -0.79 -7.26
C THR A 134 11.37 -0.38 -8.56
N VAL A 135 11.51 -1.32 -9.49
CA VAL A 135 11.96 -1.07 -10.86
C VAL A 135 10.78 -1.30 -11.79
N LEU A 136 10.44 -0.28 -12.57
CA LEU A 136 9.44 -0.35 -13.63
C LEU A 136 10.16 -0.29 -14.97
N GLN A 137 10.20 -1.40 -15.69
CA GLN A 137 10.85 -1.51 -16.99
C GLN A 137 9.78 -1.58 -18.08
N SER A 138 9.91 -0.75 -19.11
CA SER A 138 8.96 -0.70 -20.23
C SER A 138 9.26 -1.73 -21.32
N GLU A 139 10.53 -2.07 -21.55
CA GLU A 139 10.92 -3.00 -22.62
C GLU A 139 12.13 -3.89 -22.22
N PRO A 140 11.97 -5.24 -22.19
CA PRO A 140 10.68 -5.93 -22.08
C PRO A 140 9.92 -5.49 -20.82
N ALA A 141 8.59 -5.42 -20.92
CA ALA A 141 7.74 -4.98 -19.81
C ALA A 141 7.96 -5.88 -18.58
N ALA A 142 8.44 -5.28 -17.49
CA ALA A 142 8.73 -6.00 -16.26
C ALA A 142 8.63 -5.10 -15.03
N VAL A 143 8.30 -5.72 -13.90
CA VAL A 143 8.36 -5.09 -12.58
C VAL A 143 9.32 -5.88 -11.71
N GLY A 144 10.28 -5.18 -11.11
CA GLY A 144 11.24 -5.74 -10.17
C GLY A 144 11.08 -5.16 -8.78
N PHE A 145 11.29 -5.98 -7.76
CA PHE A 145 11.37 -5.54 -6.37
C PHE A 145 12.70 -5.97 -5.75
N ALA A 146 13.27 -5.11 -4.92
CA ALA A 146 14.40 -5.45 -4.07
C ALA A 146 14.14 -5.04 -2.62
N ARG A 147 14.69 -5.81 -1.67
CA ARG A 147 14.59 -5.48 -0.24
C ARG A 147 15.36 -4.19 0.04
N LEU A 148 14.79 -3.36 0.92
CA LEU A 148 15.55 -2.26 1.52
C LEU A 148 16.70 -2.80 2.37
N ARG A 149 17.78 -2.03 2.45
CA ARG A 149 18.88 -2.33 3.39
C ARG A 149 18.38 -2.21 4.83
N ASP A 150 18.97 -3.00 5.72
CA ASP A 150 18.74 -2.89 7.15
C ASP A 150 18.94 -1.43 7.61
N ASN A 151 18.03 -0.92 8.45
CA ASN A 151 17.97 0.47 8.95
C ASN A 151 17.47 1.56 7.98
N VAL A 152 17.14 1.26 6.71
CA VAL A 152 16.48 2.22 5.80
C VAL A 152 14.96 2.26 6.02
N GLN A 153 14.39 1.17 6.54
CA GLN A 153 12.98 1.07 6.88
C GLN A 153 12.54 2.17 7.89
N GLU A 154 13.37 2.48 8.88
CA GLU A 154 13.13 3.61 9.80
C GLU A 154 13.20 5.00 9.13
N LEU A 155 13.92 5.13 8.00
CA LEU A 155 14.02 6.39 7.25
C LEU A 155 12.71 6.74 6.51
N GLY A 156 11.78 5.80 6.31
CA GLY A 156 10.45 6.10 5.77
C GLY A 156 9.57 6.92 6.74
N THR A 157 9.94 6.96 8.02
CA THR A 157 9.24 7.74 9.07
C THR A 157 9.67 9.20 9.11
N ILE A 158 10.82 9.53 8.54
CA ILE A 158 11.29 10.90 8.39
C ILE A 158 10.83 11.40 7.04
N GLY A 159 9.74 12.18 7.04
CA GLY A 159 9.28 12.89 5.85
C GLY A 159 10.37 13.83 5.34
N PHE A 160 11.22 13.34 4.44
CA PHE A 160 12.31 14.10 3.87
C PHE A 160 11.79 14.95 2.72
N ALA A 161 11.26 16.13 3.05
CA ALA A 161 11.36 17.24 2.13
C ALA A 161 12.86 17.54 1.92
N GLY A 162 13.45 17.09 0.80
CA GLY A 162 14.77 17.53 0.37
C GLY A 162 15.86 16.46 0.14
N LEU A 163 15.53 15.17 0.12
CA LEU A 163 16.46 14.16 -0.43
C LEU A 163 16.16 13.94 -1.91
N SER A 164 17.09 14.34 -2.78
CA SER A 164 17.12 13.88 -4.17
C SER A 164 18.17 12.77 -4.31
N ILE A 165 17.74 11.66 -4.91
CA ILE A 165 18.61 10.57 -5.33
C ILE A 165 18.75 10.72 -6.85
N ASP A 166 19.98 10.80 -7.35
CA ASP A 166 20.22 10.85 -8.79
C ASP A 166 19.99 9.46 -9.45
N GLU A 167 19.95 9.43 -10.78
CA GLU A 167 19.76 8.20 -11.57
C GLU A 167 20.80 7.11 -11.27
N ASN A 168 21.94 7.48 -10.65
CA ASN A 168 23.03 6.59 -10.27
C ASN A 168 23.00 6.18 -8.80
N GLY A 169 21.96 6.55 -8.04
CA GLY A 169 21.80 6.17 -6.63
C GLY A 169 22.61 7.01 -5.65
N HIS A 170 23.14 8.17 -6.04
CA HIS A 170 23.81 9.08 -5.11
C HIS A 170 22.79 10.00 -4.43
N ALA A 171 22.79 9.99 -3.10
CA ALA A 171 21.99 10.90 -2.30
C ALA A 171 22.73 12.22 -2.10
N ASN A 172 22.14 13.33 -2.58
CA ASN A 172 22.63 14.67 -2.29
C ASN A 172 21.80 15.28 -1.15
N ALA A 173 22.39 15.41 0.04
CA ALA A 173 21.75 16.07 1.16
C ALA A 173 22.04 17.58 1.10
N ALA A 174 21.03 18.38 0.75
CA ALA A 174 21.10 19.82 0.97
C ALA A 174 20.82 20.10 2.45
N ALA A 175 21.86 20.35 3.24
CA ALA A 175 21.71 20.81 4.62
C ALA A 175 21.13 22.24 4.62
N SER A 176 19.97 22.45 5.23
CA SER A 176 19.46 23.80 5.54
C SER A 176 18.86 23.84 6.95
N PRO A 177 19.06 24.93 7.73
CA PRO A 177 18.98 24.87 9.18
C PRO A 177 17.57 25.14 9.76
N ARG A 178 17.34 24.44 10.89
CA ARG A 178 16.47 24.72 12.06
C ARG A 178 15.10 25.41 11.87
N HIS A 179 14.08 24.64 12.24
CA HIS A 179 12.92 24.98 13.07
C HIS A 179 12.37 26.42 13.04
N ARG A 180 11.15 26.55 12.47
CA ARG A 180 10.16 27.50 12.97
C ARG A 180 8.79 26.83 13.00
N THR A 181 8.25 26.72 14.21
CA THR A 181 6.88 26.27 14.48
C THR A 181 5.88 27.23 13.85
N THR A 182 5.03 26.74 12.95
CA THR A 182 3.82 27.43 12.52
C THR A 182 2.63 26.53 12.74
N THR A 183 1.88 26.83 13.80
CA THR A 183 0.49 26.41 14.00
C THR A 183 -0.36 26.79 12.80
N LEU A 184 -1.06 25.82 12.18
CA LEU A 184 -2.15 26.11 11.27
C LEU A 184 -3.47 25.65 11.89
N GLY A 185 -4.33 26.64 12.11
CA GLY A 185 -5.68 26.48 12.60
C GLY A 185 -6.64 25.99 11.52
N SER A 186 -7.80 25.60 12.04
CA SER A 186 -9.03 25.15 11.42
C SER A 186 -9.40 25.87 10.11
N GLY A 187 -9.77 25.09 9.09
CA GLY A 187 -10.38 25.57 7.87
C GLY A 187 -10.54 24.44 6.85
N GLY A 188 -11.70 23.78 6.87
CA GLY A 188 -12.03 22.75 5.89
C GLY A 188 -12.15 23.34 4.49
N VAL A 189 -11.63 22.61 3.50
CA VAL A 189 -11.96 22.80 2.09
C VAL A 189 -12.05 21.42 1.44
N LEU A 190 -13.25 21.06 1.00
CA LEU A 190 -13.49 19.94 0.08
C LEU A 190 -12.80 20.28 -1.24
N ALA A 191 -11.71 19.60 -1.56
CA ALA A 191 -11.11 19.68 -2.88
C ALA A 191 -11.70 18.56 -3.76
N THR A 192 -12.66 18.95 -4.60
CA THR A 192 -13.09 18.15 -5.75
C THR A 192 -11.89 17.97 -6.68
N GLY A 193 -11.31 16.76 -6.68
CA GLY A 193 -10.19 16.39 -7.53
C GLY A 193 -10.66 16.09 -8.95
N VAL A 194 -10.24 16.93 -9.88
CA VAL A 194 -10.40 16.76 -11.33
C VAL A 194 -9.59 15.55 -11.78
N LEU A 195 -10.26 14.67 -12.54
CA LEU A 195 -9.72 13.50 -13.22
C LEU A 195 -8.59 13.92 -14.17
N TRP A 196 -7.35 13.54 -13.87
CA TRP A 196 -6.26 13.56 -14.85
C TRP A 196 -6.04 12.14 -15.34
N ALA A 197 -6.40 11.90 -16.60
CA ALA A 197 -5.93 10.75 -17.34
C ALA A 197 -4.43 10.92 -17.57
N VAL A 198 -3.61 10.10 -16.90
CA VAL A 198 -2.22 9.85 -17.31
C VAL A 198 -2.10 8.35 -17.55
N VAL A 199 -1.72 8.06 -18.79
CA VAL A 199 -1.49 6.74 -19.37
C VAL A 199 -0.37 6.03 -18.60
N GLY A 200 -0.66 4.82 -18.12
CA GLY A 200 0.37 3.97 -17.53
C GLY A 200 -0.14 2.72 -16.81
N LEU A 201 -1.30 2.15 -17.21
CA LEU A 201 -1.75 0.87 -16.66
C LEU A 201 -0.87 -0.25 -17.22
N THR A 202 0.19 -0.62 -16.51
CA THR A 202 1.00 -1.81 -16.84
C THR A 202 0.43 -3.00 -16.07
N ALA A 203 -0.37 -3.81 -16.78
CA ALA A 203 -0.75 -5.13 -16.31
C ALA A 203 0.34 -6.13 -16.71
N VAL A 204 1.06 -6.67 -15.72
CA VAL A 204 2.01 -7.77 -15.93
C VAL A 204 1.31 -9.09 -15.61
N THR A 205 1.20 -9.97 -16.61
CA THR A 205 0.82 -11.37 -16.44
C THR A 205 2.04 -12.17 -15.99
N ILE A 206 1.91 -12.90 -14.87
CA ILE A 206 2.88 -13.91 -14.40
C ILE A 206 2.44 -15.27 -14.95
#